data_AF-A0A955D8Q9-F1
#
_entry.id   AF-A0A955D8Q9-F1
#
_cell.length_a   1.000
_cell.length_b   1.000
_cell.length_c   1.000
_cell.angle_alpha   90.00
_cell.angle_beta   90.00
_cell.angle_gamma   90.00
#
_symmetry.space_group_name_H-M   'P 1'
#
loop_
_entity.id
_entity.type
_entity.pdbx_description
1 polymer ?
#
loop_
_entity_poly.entity_id
_entity_poly.type
_entity_poly.pdbx_seq_one_letter_code
_entity_poly.pdbx_strand_id
1 'polypeptide(L)'
;MDRSRPFDLRFTLGLAASAGTIAGLLGGCAGSQARTPTRTLPTLGNMAVVDEVEVEAPAIPMGDPATVRRILDEGLHRNQVMEHLTHFCTTFGPRLTGSSNLENAQRWAVGRLGDWGMSNPRLWEWGTIPVRFDRVASSANVVTVAANGSAAVDREMAHSTLAWTIGTDGPVRGRVVKMPQTLAELEAARANIAGSWMLIAPPSGARQGIRGVGGNMNTRYGARREARQVLARGESSPTQVPPPQGPGVSDQFPVTGRWVGTVQHPDLPDGSTPVAVSVARFRRTYVVTVEMTEMGADARGRDAEFNEDTSTLSFTWTTPVGDTRTTLTLDGDALAGTPEQNGGQATTDDPAAGAGWTLSRVDPSQSGELIDNEAYILEQVLAAGPAGFMSSSNDERVWTTSAGGWRDLDLDAMPRDIEVGISMPDYDYINSRLADGQEVNVEVNLDHRLVEGPIPVYNVIAEIPGTDLADEVVIISAHFDSWNG
;
A
#
# COMPACT_ATOMS: atom_id res chain seq x y z
N MET A 1 24.11 19.19 -36.39
CA MET A 1 23.22 20.05 -35.60
C MET A 1 23.84 20.26 -34.23
N ASP A 2 23.69 21.48 -33.71
CA ASP A 2 24.30 22.03 -32.49
C ASP A 2 23.94 21.23 -31.22
N ARG A 3 24.92 20.87 -30.39
CA ARG A 3 24.84 19.91 -29.26
C ARG A 3 24.54 20.56 -27.90
N SER A 4 23.96 21.76 -27.85
CA SER A 4 23.90 22.56 -26.62
C SER A 4 22.49 22.85 -26.07
N ARG A 5 21.50 21.96 -26.24
CA ARG A 5 20.20 22.11 -25.56
C ARG A 5 19.82 20.84 -24.79
N PRO A 6 19.43 20.94 -23.50
CA PRO A 6 18.92 19.81 -22.74
C PRO A 6 17.52 19.43 -23.28
N PHE A 7 17.33 18.16 -23.62
CA PHE A 7 16.02 17.59 -23.93
C PHE A 7 15.24 17.42 -22.62
N ASP A 8 14.11 18.11 -22.50
CA ASP A 8 13.19 18.02 -21.36
C ASP A 8 12.05 17.05 -21.75
N LEU A 9 12.13 15.79 -21.30
CA LEU A 9 11.13 14.76 -21.58
C LEU A 9 10.27 14.51 -20.34
N ARG A 10 8.98 14.86 -20.42
CA ARG A 10 7.97 14.53 -19.40
C ARG A 10 7.25 13.24 -19.81
N PHE A 11 7.37 12.18 -19.00
CA PHE A 11 6.61 10.94 -19.19
C PHE A 11 5.38 10.90 -18.27
N THR A 12 4.22 10.59 -18.85
CA THR A 12 3.00 10.19 -18.12
C THR A 12 2.84 8.68 -18.26
N LEU A 13 3.02 7.94 -17.17
CA LEU A 13 2.93 6.47 -17.16
C LEU A 13 1.45 6.03 -17.00
N GLY A 14 0.83 5.54 -18.07
CA GLY A 14 -0.48 4.88 -18.03
C GLY A 14 -0.32 3.38 -17.75
N LEU A 15 -0.72 2.94 -16.55
CA LEU A 15 -0.70 1.53 -16.15
C LEU A 15 -2.02 0.86 -16.59
N ALA A 16 -2.00 0.04 -17.65
CA ALA A 16 -3.11 -0.84 -18.00
C ALA A 16 -2.76 -2.28 -17.65
N ALA A 17 -3.39 -2.83 -16.61
CA ALA A 17 -3.32 -4.24 -16.25
C ALA A 17 -4.57 -4.95 -16.79
N SER A 18 -4.40 -5.87 -17.73
CA SER A 18 -5.46 -6.79 -18.16
C SER A 18 -5.13 -8.21 -17.66
N ALA A 19 -5.88 -8.66 -16.67
CA ALA A 19 -5.92 -10.05 -16.24
C ALA A 19 -6.95 -10.81 -17.11
N GLY A 20 -6.47 -11.74 -17.95
CA GLY A 20 -7.32 -12.62 -18.74
C GLY A 20 -7.50 -13.98 -18.09
N THR A 21 -8.71 -14.30 -17.63
CA THR A 21 -9.11 -15.62 -17.13
C THR A 21 -9.54 -16.51 -18.31
N ILE A 22 -9.01 -17.73 -18.36
CA ILE A 22 -9.38 -18.81 -19.30
C ILE A 22 -10.59 -19.56 -18.73
N ALA A 23 -11.65 -19.73 -19.53
CA ALA A 23 -12.67 -20.76 -19.31
C ALA A 23 -13.18 -21.31 -20.66
N GLY A 24 -13.08 -22.63 -20.82
CA GLY A 24 -13.40 -23.35 -22.06
C GLY A 24 -14.85 -23.81 -22.19
N LEU A 25 -15.36 -23.75 -23.43
CA LEU A 25 -16.01 -24.80 -24.22
C LEU A 25 -16.89 -25.86 -23.50
N LEU A 26 -18.22 -25.80 -23.72
CA LEU A 26 -19.01 -26.63 -24.66
C LEU A 26 -20.52 -26.66 -24.31
N GLY A 27 -21.38 -26.62 -25.34
CA GLY A 27 -22.76 -27.11 -25.27
C GLY A 27 -23.81 -26.15 -25.86
N GLY A 28 -24.10 -26.27 -27.16
CA GLY A 28 -25.16 -25.52 -27.82
C GLY A 28 -26.54 -26.17 -27.70
N CYS A 29 -27.58 -25.36 -27.93
CA CYS A 29 -28.79 -25.71 -28.67
C CYS A 29 -29.58 -24.44 -29.02
N ALA A 30 -30.25 -24.48 -30.17
CA ALA A 30 -30.76 -23.36 -30.95
C ALA A 30 -31.99 -22.63 -30.35
N GLY A 31 -32.16 -21.35 -30.70
CA GLY A 31 -33.45 -20.67 -30.56
C GLY A 31 -33.45 -19.15 -30.77
N SER A 32 -33.98 -18.72 -31.91
CA SER A 32 -34.52 -17.38 -32.23
C SER A 32 -33.52 -16.22 -32.47
N GLN A 33 -33.48 -15.77 -33.73
CA GLN A 33 -32.77 -14.58 -34.18
C GLN A 33 -33.56 -13.32 -33.76
N ALA A 34 -33.16 -12.70 -32.66
CA ALA A 34 -33.34 -11.26 -32.50
C ALA A 34 -32.07 -10.59 -33.02
N ARG A 35 -32.18 -9.79 -34.10
CA ARG A 35 -31.11 -8.90 -34.55
C ARG A 35 -30.92 -7.81 -33.50
N THR A 36 -30.14 -8.09 -32.47
CA THR A 36 -29.50 -7.05 -31.67
C THR A 36 -28.60 -6.28 -32.62
N PRO A 37 -28.66 -4.94 -32.68
CA PRO A 37 -27.64 -4.19 -33.40
C PRO A 37 -26.32 -4.53 -32.72
N THR A 38 -25.44 -5.24 -33.43
CA THR A 38 -24.05 -5.37 -33.03
C THR A 38 -23.53 -3.95 -33.01
N ARG A 39 -23.49 -3.34 -31.81
CA ARG A 39 -22.66 -2.18 -31.59
C ARG A 39 -21.25 -2.71 -31.81
N THR A 40 -20.74 -2.53 -33.02
CA THR A 40 -19.30 -2.57 -33.28
C THR A 40 -18.73 -1.57 -32.30
N LEU A 41 -18.22 -2.08 -31.17
CA LEU A 41 -17.26 -1.33 -30.39
C LEU A 41 -16.19 -0.90 -31.40
N PRO A 42 -15.86 0.40 -31.51
CA PRO A 42 -14.72 0.77 -32.31
C PRO A 42 -13.57 -0.07 -31.77
N THR A 43 -12.93 -0.85 -32.65
CA THR A 43 -11.60 -1.38 -32.37
C THR A 43 -10.82 -0.19 -31.84
N LEU A 44 -10.39 -0.25 -30.58
CA LEU A 44 -9.41 0.69 -30.05
C LEU A 44 -8.18 0.53 -30.95
N GLY A 45 -8.12 1.29 -32.03
CA GLY A 45 -6.90 1.48 -32.79
C GLY A 45 -5.92 2.03 -31.79
N ASN A 46 -4.75 1.40 -31.69
CA ASN A 46 -3.68 1.94 -30.86
C ASN A 46 -3.45 3.37 -31.35
N MET A 47 -3.78 4.38 -30.55
CA MET A 47 -3.51 5.78 -30.88
C MET A 47 -2.13 6.12 -30.31
N ALA A 48 -1.30 6.80 -31.10
CA ALA A 48 -0.06 7.39 -30.64
C ALA A 48 -0.24 8.90 -30.46
N VAL A 49 0.52 9.51 -29.56
CA VAL A 49 0.58 10.98 -29.43
C VAL A 49 1.91 11.43 -30.02
N VAL A 50 1.85 12.13 -31.16
CA VAL A 50 3.02 12.72 -31.83
C VAL A 50 2.80 14.23 -31.87
N ASP A 51 3.73 14.98 -31.31
CA ASP A 51 3.63 16.45 -31.18
C ASP A 51 2.29 16.91 -30.56
N GLU A 52 1.85 16.24 -29.49
CA GLU A 52 0.61 16.52 -28.76
C GLU A 52 -0.69 16.25 -29.57
N VAL A 53 -0.59 15.61 -30.73
CA VAL A 53 -1.74 15.22 -31.55
C VAL A 53 -1.96 13.71 -31.50
N GLU A 54 -3.21 13.29 -31.24
CA GLU A 54 -3.61 11.90 -31.36
C GLU A 54 -3.60 11.49 -32.84
N VAL A 55 -2.69 10.59 -33.20
CA VAL A 55 -2.58 9.99 -34.53
C VAL A 55 -2.83 8.49 -34.43
N GLU A 56 -3.38 7.89 -35.48
CA GLU A 56 -3.46 6.43 -35.58
C GLU A 56 -2.04 5.87 -35.53
N ALA A 57 -1.76 4.95 -34.60
CA ALA A 57 -0.42 4.37 -34.53
C ALA A 57 -0.15 3.69 -35.88
N PRO A 58 0.99 4.01 -36.51
CA PRO A 58 1.32 3.41 -37.79
C PRO A 58 1.33 1.89 -37.63
N ALA A 59 0.82 1.18 -38.64
CA ALA A 59 0.96 -0.27 -38.70
C ALA A 59 2.45 -0.58 -38.90
N ILE A 60 3.20 -0.72 -37.82
CA ILE A 60 4.60 -1.14 -37.84
C ILE A 60 4.57 -2.66 -38.10
N PRO A 61 4.92 -3.11 -39.32
CA PRO A 61 4.98 -4.54 -39.59
C PRO A 61 6.03 -5.15 -38.67
N MET A 62 5.73 -6.31 -38.09
CA MET A 62 6.77 -7.12 -37.47
C MET A 62 7.89 -7.35 -38.49
N GLY A 63 9.14 -7.37 -38.01
CA GLY A 63 10.30 -7.66 -38.85
C GLY A 63 10.14 -8.96 -39.63
N ASP A 64 11.05 -9.21 -40.58
CA ASP A 64 10.91 -10.37 -41.47
C ASP A 64 10.70 -11.68 -40.67
N PRO A 65 9.80 -12.58 -41.10
CA PRO A 65 9.45 -13.77 -40.32
C PRO A 65 10.64 -14.69 -39.99
N ALA A 66 11.71 -14.67 -40.79
CA ALA A 66 12.89 -15.48 -40.53
C ALA A 66 13.71 -14.91 -39.37
N THR A 67 13.92 -13.59 -39.32
CA THR A 67 14.57 -12.91 -38.20
C THR A 67 13.76 -13.05 -36.92
N VAL A 68 12.45 -12.83 -36.97
CA VAL A 68 11.56 -13.04 -35.81
C VAL A 68 11.70 -14.47 -35.28
N ARG A 69 11.69 -15.47 -36.17
CA ARG A 69 11.87 -16.87 -35.77
C ARG A 69 13.24 -17.15 -35.14
N ARG A 70 14.30 -16.51 -35.62
CA ARG A 70 15.64 -16.64 -35.02
C ARG A 70 15.72 -16.02 -33.63
N ILE A 71 15.10 -14.86 -33.41
CA ILE A 71 15.02 -14.23 -32.09
C ILE A 71 14.24 -15.11 -31.11
N LEU A 72 13.09 -15.66 -31.56
CA LEU A 72 12.31 -16.59 -30.75
C LEU A 72 13.09 -17.87 -30.44
N ASP A 73 13.80 -18.44 -31.42
CA ASP A 73 14.65 -19.62 -31.22
C ASP A 73 15.78 -19.36 -30.20
N GLU A 74 16.43 -18.20 -30.26
CA GLU A 74 17.41 -17.78 -29.26
C GLU A 74 16.78 -17.71 -27.86
N GLY A 75 15.64 -17.04 -27.72
CA GLY A 75 14.94 -16.88 -26.44
C GLY A 75 14.38 -18.19 -25.88
N LEU A 76 13.97 -19.14 -26.73
CA LEU A 76 13.36 -20.39 -26.30
C LEU A 76 14.39 -21.50 -26.05
N HIS A 77 15.45 -21.57 -26.85
CA HIS A 77 16.36 -22.72 -26.85
C HIS A 77 17.80 -22.41 -26.41
N ARG A 78 18.20 -21.13 -26.35
CA ARG A 78 19.56 -20.70 -25.96
C ARG A 78 19.60 -19.61 -24.90
N ASN A 79 18.47 -19.34 -24.22
CA ASN A 79 18.45 -18.31 -23.19
C ASN A 79 19.30 -18.68 -21.97
N GLN A 80 19.91 -17.67 -21.36
CA GLN A 80 20.75 -17.77 -20.16
C GLN A 80 20.11 -17.10 -18.94
N VAL A 81 18.79 -16.86 -18.96
CA VAL A 81 18.11 -16.01 -17.97
C VAL A 81 18.30 -16.56 -16.55
N MET A 82 18.13 -17.86 -16.36
CA MET A 82 18.24 -18.48 -15.02
C MET A 82 19.69 -18.52 -14.52
N GLU A 83 20.68 -18.63 -15.40
CA GLU A 83 22.09 -18.56 -15.04
C GLU A 83 22.45 -17.16 -14.52
N HIS A 84 22.08 -16.12 -15.28
CA HIS A 84 22.31 -14.72 -14.89
C HIS A 84 21.55 -14.36 -13.61
N LEU A 85 20.28 -14.78 -13.49
CA LEU A 85 19.49 -14.55 -12.29
C LEU A 85 20.11 -15.23 -11.07
N THR A 86 20.59 -16.47 -11.21
CA THR A 86 21.30 -17.18 -10.14
C THR A 86 22.56 -16.44 -9.73
N HIS A 87 23.38 -15.99 -10.70
CA HIS A 87 24.58 -15.20 -10.42
C HIS A 87 24.23 -13.91 -9.67
N PHE A 88 23.18 -13.20 -10.09
CA PHE A 88 22.71 -11.98 -9.42
C PHE A 88 22.31 -12.22 -7.97
N CYS A 89 21.47 -13.22 -7.72
CA CYS A 89 20.96 -13.53 -6.38
C CYS A 89 22.07 -14.06 -5.44
N THR A 90 23.02 -14.83 -5.96
CA THR A 90 24.08 -15.45 -5.14
C THR A 90 25.31 -14.57 -4.92
N THR A 91 25.61 -13.67 -5.86
CA THR A 91 26.81 -12.82 -5.80
C THR A 91 26.52 -11.47 -5.18
N PHE A 92 25.40 -10.84 -5.54
CA PHE A 92 25.06 -9.48 -5.09
C PHE A 92 23.88 -9.46 -4.12
N GLY A 93 22.96 -10.43 -4.18
CA GLY A 93 21.80 -10.47 -3.28
C GLY A 93 20.84 -9.28 -3.48
N PRO A 94 20.30 -8.67 -2.41
CA PRO A 94 19.46 -7.47 -2.49
C PRO A 94 20.18 -6.31 -3.18
N ARG A 95 19.52 -5.65 -4.14
CA ARG A 95 20.10 -4.59 -5.00
C ARG A 95 19.22 -3.35 -4.97
N LEU A 96 19.00 -2.78 -3.79
CA LEU A 96 18.20 -1.59 -3.62
C LEU A 96 18.84 -0.38 -4.35
N THR A 97 18.03 0.52 -4.87
CA THR A 97 18.49 1.78 -5.47
C THR A 97 19.49 2.52 -4.57
N GLY A 98 20.68 2.80 -5.11
CA GLY A 98 21.77 3.49 -4.40
C GLY A 98 22.56 2.64 -3.40
N SER A 99 22.23 1.36 -3.23
CA SER A 99 23.03 0.40 -2.45
C SER A 99 24.35 0.06 -3.15
N SER A 100 25.33 -0.38 -2.37
CA SER A 100 26.62 -0.87 -2.87
C SER A 100 26.43 -2.11 -3.75
N ASN A 101 25.49 -2.99 -3.40
CA ASN A 101 25.20 -4.21 -4.17
C ASN A 101 24.63 -3.92 -5.55
N LEU A 102 23.72 -2.94 -5.66
CA LEU A 102 23.20 -2.52 -6.96
C LEU A 102 24.33 -1.96 -7.84
N GLU A 103 25.14 -1.06 -7.29
CA GLU A 103 26.25 -0.46 -8.04
C GLU A 103 27.24 -1.53 -8.54
N ASN A 104 27.59 -2.51 -7.70
CA ASN A 104 28.44 -3.63 -8.08
C ASN A 104 27.82 -4.49 -9.18
N ALA A 105 26.52 -4.80 -9.07
CA ALA A 105 25.79 -5.55 -10.09
C ALA A 105 25.69 -4.79 -11.42
N GLN A 106 25.56 -3.47 -11.37
CA GLN A 106 25.53 -2.61 -12.56
C GLN A 106 26.89 -2.58 -13.26
N ARG A 107 27.99 -2.47 -12.50
CA ARG A 107 29.36 -2.56 -13.04
C ARG A 107 29.61 -3.92 -13.70
N TRP A 108 29.12 -5.01 -13.09
CA TRP A 108 29.17 -6.34 -13.70
C TRP A 108 28.37 -6.40 -15.01
N ALA A 109 27.15 -5.85 -15.03
CA ALA A 109 26.30 -5.86 -16.21
C ALA A 109 26.93 -5.08 -17.38
N VAL A 110 27.60 -3.96 -17.12
CA VAL A 110 28.38 -3.22 -18.13
C VAL A 110 29.44 -4.13 -18.77
N GLY A 111 30.20 -4.87 -17.96
CA GLY A 111 31.18 -5.85 -18.47
C GLY A 111 30.53 -6.92 -19.34
N ARG A 112 29.39 -7.47 -18.88
CA ARG A 112 28.69 -8.53 -19.61
C ARG A 112 28.13 -8.08 -20.96
N LEU A 113 27.60 -6.86 -21.04
CA LEU A 113 27.13 -6.26 -22.29
C LEU A 113 28.31 -6.04 -23.26
N GLY A 114 29.48 -5.70 -22.73
CA GLY A 114 30.73 -5.64 -23.50
C GLY A 114 31.15 -6.99 -24.08
N ASP A 115 31.10 -8.06 -23.28
CA ASP A 115 31.41 -9.42 -23.75
C ASP A 115 30.47 -9.91 -24.86
N TRP A 116 29.20 -9.46 -24.83
CA TRP A 116 28.23 -9.73 -25.90
C TRP A 116 28.45 -8.91 -27.17
N GLY A 117 29.43 -8.00 -27.17
CA GLY A 117 29.75 -7.15 -28.31
C GLY A 117 28.81 -5.94 -28.48
N MET A 118 28.06 -5.57 -27.44
CA MET A 118 27.27 -4.33 -27.50
C MET A 118 28.16 -3.10 -27.54
N SER A 119 27.68 -2.04 -28.17
CA SER A 119 28.39 -0.77 -28.28
C SER A 119 28.18 0.09 -27.04
N ASN A 120 29.24 0.82 -26.64
CA ASN A 120 29.19 1.83 -25.59
C ASN A 120 28.56 1.40 -24.25
N PRO A 121 28.85 0.19 -23.71
CA PRO A 121 28.31 -0.24 -22.43
C PRO A 121 28.87 0.66 -21.32
N ARG A 122 28.00 1.28 -20.53
CA ARG A 122 28.40 2.25 -19.50
C ARG A 122 27.37 2.37 -18.39
N LEU A 123 27.83 2.89 -17.26
CA LEU A 123 26.95 3.47 -16.26
C LEU A 123 26.60 4.89 -16.69
N TRP A 124 25.30 5.21 -16.65
CA TRP A 124 24.80 6.54 -16.93
C TRP A 124 24.14 7.09 -15.66
N GLU A 125 24.75 8.11 -15.07
CA GLU A 125 24.24 8.76 -13.87
C GLU A 125 22.97 9.55 -14.20
N TRP A 126 21.87 9.25 -13.51
CA TRP A 126 20.61 9.97 -13.64
C TRP A 126 20.33 10.89 -12.44
N GLY A 127 21.16 10.83 -11.40
CA GLY A 127 21.07 11.70 -10.24
C GLY A 127 21.92 11.22 -9.08
N THR A 128 21.66 11.81 -7.91
CA THR A 128 22.30 11.46 -6.65
C THR A 128 21.25 11.27 -5.55
N ILE A 129 21.62 10.52 -4.52
CA ILE A 129 20.80 10.32 -3.32
C ILE A 129 21.60 10.77 -2.09
N PRO A 130 20.96 11.33 -1.06
CA PRO A 130 21.68 11.90 0.08
C PRO A 130 22.21 10.84 1.03
N VAL A 131 21.65 9.63 1.02
CA VAL A 131 22.03 8.56 1.95
C VAL A 131 21.99 7.21 1.24
N ARG A 132 23.14 6.53 1.17
CA ARG A 132 23.19 5.12 0.78
C ARG A 132 22.75 4.27 1.97
N PHE A 133 21.95 3.25 1.65
CA PHE A 133 21.51 2.24 2.61
C PHE A 133 21.91 0.86 2.11
N ASP A 134 22.70 0.17 2.91
CA ASP A 134 23.03 -1.24 2.73
C ASP A 134 22.45 -2.04 3.90
N ARG A 135 21.52 -2.96 3.59
CA ARG A 135 21.05 -3.96 4.55
C ARG A 135 22.02 -5.13 4.52
N VAL A 136 22.76 -5.32 5.62
CA VAL A 136 23.79 -6.37 5.72
C VAL A 136 23.22 -7.54 6.50
N ALA A 137 23.91 -8.03 7.52
CA ALA A 137 23.46 -9.14 8.34
C ALA A 137 22.38 -8.68 9.31
N SER A 138 21.26 -9.39 9.34
CA SER A 138 20.22 -9.18 10.32
C SER A 138 19.77 -10.49 10.93
N SER A 139 19.44 -10.46 12.22
CA SER A 139 18.84 -11.58 12.95
C SER A 139 17.80 -11.06 13.92
N ALA A 140 16.67 -11.75 14.04
CA ALA A 140 15.67 -11.48 15.05
C ALA A 140 15.21 -12.81 15.65
N ASN A 141 15.39 -12.99 16.95
CA ASN A 141 15.20 -14.27 17.62
C ASN A 141 14.37 -14.10 18.88
N VAL A 142 13.44 -15.03 19.12
CA VAL A 142 12.95 -15.28 20.49
C VAL A 142 14.03 -16.03 21.24
N VAL A 143 14.34 -15.57 22.44
CA VAL A 143 15.40 -16.13 23.26
C VAL A 143 14.96 -16.42 24.69
N THR A 144 15.48 -17.50 25.25
CA THR A 144 15.44 -17.77 26.69
C THR A 144 16.74 -17.28 27.32
N VAL A 145 16.62 -16.40 28.32
CA VAL A 145 17.77 -15.86 29.04
C VAL A 145 18.01 -16.69 30.30
N ALA A 146 19.15 -17.35 30.36
CA ALA A 146 19.58 -18.08 31.55
C ALA A 146 20.07 -17.12 32.65
N ALA A 147 20.08 -17.58 33.90
CA ALA A 147 20.50 -16.78 35.06
C ALA A 147 21.95 -16.27 34.98
N ASN A 148 22.80 -16.89 34.15
CA ASN A 148 24.18 -16.48 33.88
C ASN A 148 24.29 -15.40 32.78
N GLY A 149 23.17 -14.90 32.24
CA GLY A 149 23.12 -13.88 31.18
C GLY A 149 23.26 -14.43 29.76
N SER A 150 23.52 -15.73 29.58
CA SER A 150 23.53 -16.37 28.26
C SER A 150 22.11 -16.49 27.70
N ALA A 151 21.96 -16.34 26.39
CA ALA A 151 20.70 -16.50 25.68
C ALA A 151 20.76 -17.72 24.77
N ALA A 152 19.73 -18.56 24.84
CA ALA A 152 19.49 -19.63 23.89
C ALA A 152 18.41 -19.18 22.91
N VAL A 153 18.61 -19.43 21.61
CA VAL A 153 17.58 -19.16 20.59
C VAL A 153 16.50 -20.23 20.70
N ASP A 154 15.30 -19.82 21.08
CA ASP A 154 14.13 -20.69 21.09
C ASP A 154 13.50 -20.77 19.70
N ARG A 155 13.52 -19.64 18.98
CA ARG A 155 12.90 -19.49 17.67
C ARG A 155 13.57 -18.38 16.88
N GLU A 156 14.04 -18.71 15.69
CA GLU A 156 14.41 -17.72 14.68
C GLU A 156 13.15 -17.15 14.03
N MET A 157 13.06 -15.82 13.92
CA MET A 157 11.92 -15.14 13.32
C MET A 157 12.23 -14.70 11.89
N ALA A 158 11.26 -14.91 11.00
CA ALA A 158 11.29 -14.27 9.70
C ALA A 158 11.04 -12.76 9.88
N HIS A 159 11.96 -11.93 9.40
CA HIS A 159 11.95 -10.50 9.67
C HIS A 159 12.49 -9.65 8.52
N SER A 160 12.08 -8.38 8.50
CA SER A 160 12.63 -7.33 7.64
C SER A 160 12.41 -5.96 8.29
N THR A 161 12.96 -4.94 7.66
CA THR A 161 12.94 -3.55 8.12
C THR A 161 12.61 -2.63 6.97
N LEU A 162 12.16 -1.41 7.27
CA LEU A 162 12.16 -0.36 6.26
C LEU A 162 13.60 -0.12 5.78
N ALA A 163 13.80 -0.03 4.47
CA ALA A 163 15.03 0.52 3.92
C ALA A 163 15.16 1.99 4.30
N TRP A 164 16.39 2.47 4.41
CA TRP A 164 16.72 3.80 4.90
C TRP A 164 16.19 4.11 6.31
N THR A 165 16.27 3.13 7.22
CA THR A 165 16.16 3.36 8.66
C THR A 165 17.43 2.92 9.36
N ILE A 166 17.68 3.45 10.56
CA ILE A 166 18.81 3.00 11.35
C ILE A 166 18.67 1.51 11.73
N GLY A 167 19.81 0.87 11.97
CA GLY A 167 19.90 -0.48 12.52
C GLY A 167 20.18 -0.44 14.03
N THR A 168 20.64 -1.57 14.58
CA THR A 168 21.12 -1.65 15.97
C THR A 168 22.65 -1.58 16.00
N ASP A 169 23.21 -1.13 17.13
CA ASP A 169 24.66 -1.23 17.39
C ASP A 169 24.98 -2.58 18.04
N GLY A 170 24.87 -3.65 17.25
CA GLY A 170 24.96 -5.03 17.72
C GLY A 170 23.64 -5.60 18.26
N PRO A 171 23.66 -6.78 18.91
CA PRO A 171 22.47 -7.44 19.41
C PRO A 171 21.81 -6.66 20.56
N VAL A 172 20.54 -6.29 20.37
CA VAL A 172 19.71 -5.63 21.38
C VAL A 172 18.67 -6.62 21.88
N ARG A 173 18.78 -6.96 23.16
CA ARG A 173 17.88 -7.88 23.85
C ARG A 173 16.93 -7.14 24.77
N GLY A 174 15.66 -7.51 24.72
CA GLY A 174 14.63 -6.95 25.59
C GLY A 174 13.41 -7.84 25.69
N ARG A 175 12.64 -7.67 26.77
CA ARG A 175 11.33 -8.31 26.88
C ARG A 175 10.36 -7.72 25.86
N VAL A 176 9.34 -8.48 25.50
CA VAL A 176 8.27 -7.98 24.65
C VAL A 176 7.11 -7.47 25.51
N VAL A 177 6.62 -6.27 25.22
CA VAL A 177 5.46 -5.66 25.88
C VAL A 177 4.45 -5.25 24.80
N LYS A 178 3.17 -5.53 25.00
CA LYS A 178 2.13 -5.09 24.05
C LYS A 178 2.09 -3.57 24.00
N MET A 179 2.02 -3.01 22.79
CA MET A 179 1.86 -1.57 22.60
C MET A 179 0.53 -1.13 23.24
N PRO A 180 0.54 -0.21 24.22
CA PRO A 180 -0.69 0.30 24.81
C PRO A 180 -1.55 1.01 23.78
N GLN A 181 -2.87 0.78 23.84
CA GLN A 181 -3.88 1.45 23.02
C GLN A 181 -4.77 2.39 23.83
N THR A 182 -4.72 2.29 25.16
CA THR A 182 -5.49 3.13 26.09
C THR A 182 -4.59 3.70 27.19
N LEU A 183 -5.04 4.75 27.87
CA LEU A 183 -4.36 5.32 29.03
C LEU A 183 -4.23 4.32 30.18
N ALA A 184 -5.24 3.46 30.37
CA ALA A 184 -5.22 2.41 31.39
C ALA A 184 -4.13 1.36 31.09
N GLU A 185 -4.02 0.92 29.84
CA GLU A 185 -2.96 0.01 29.41
C GLU A 185 -1.58 0.65 29.51
N LEU A 186 -1.46 1.94 29.18
CA LEU A 186 -0.19 2.67 29.31
C LEU A 186 0.29 2.67 30.76
N GLU A 187 -0.61 2.97 31.71
CA GLU A 187 -0.26 3.00 33.11
C GLU A 187 0.14 1.60 33.63
N ALA A 188 -0.58 0.56 33.22
CA ALA A 188 -0.24 -0.83 33.56
C ALA A 188 1.11 -1.27 32.97
N ALA A 189 1.45 -0.80 31.76
CA ALA A 189 2.69 -1.15 31.08
C ALA A 189 3.90 -0.31 31.50
N ARG A 190 3.70 0.87 32.11
CA ARG A 190 4.72 1.92 32.33
C ARG A 190 6.04 1.39 32.90
N ALA A 191 5.96 0.54 33.93
CA ALA A 191 7.13 -0.02 34.61
C ALA A 191 7.96 -0.98 33.73
N ASN A 192 7.37 -1.50 32.64
CA ASN A 192 7.98 -2.52 31.79
C ASN A 192 8.42 -1.98 30.41
N ILE A 193 8.16 -0.71 30.08
CA ILE A 193 8.45 -0.16 28.74
C ILE A 193 9.96 0.02 28.51
N ALA A 194 10.70 0.49 29.51
CA ALA A 194 12.12 0.80 29.37
C ALA A 194 12.92 -0.43 28.89
N GLY A 195 13.61 -0.29 27.75
CA GLY A 195 14.41 -1.34 27.12
C GLY A 195 13.61 -2.53 26.55
N SER A 196 12.28 -2.43 26.44
CA SER A 196 11.44 -3.49 25.87
C SER A 196 11.19 -3.31 24.37
N TRP A 197 10.84 -4.42 23.72
CA TRP A 197 10.34 -4.44 22.35
C TRP A 197 8.81 -4.30 22.37
N MET A 198 8.29 -3.22 21.82
CA MET A 198 6.86 -2.93 21.80
C MET A 198 6.17 -3.70 20.68
N LEU A 199 5.29 -4.65 21.03
CA LEU A 199 4.53 -5.45 20.08
C LEU A 199 3.28 -4.69 19.61
N ILE A 200 3.29 -4.28 18.34
CA ILE A 200 2.21 -3.52 17.71
C ILE A 200 1.17 -4.49 17.15
N ALA A 201 -0.10 -4.28 17.52
CA ALA A 201 -1.21 -5.05 16.97
C ALA A 201 -1.23 -4.94 15.43
N PRO A 202 -1.41 -6.06 14.71
CA PRO A 202 -1.51 -6.03 13.26
C PRO A 202 -2.81 -5.29 12.87
N PRO A 203 -2.86 -4.66 11.69
CA PRO A 203 -4.03 -3.91 11.24
C PRO A 203 -5.28 -4.79 11.23
N SER A 204 -6.45 -4.24 11.52
CA SER A 204 -7.71 -4.98 11.36
C SER A 204 -8.09 -5.08 9.87
N GLY A 205 -8.64 -6.21 9.44
CA GLY A 205 -9.20 -6.39 8.10
C GLY A 205 -8.39 -7.30 7.15
N ALA A 206 -8.70 -7.21 5.85
CA ALA A 206 -8.20 -8.13 4.83
C ALA A 206 -6.66 -8.12 4.69
N ARG A 207 -6.11 -9.22 4.15
CA ARG A 207 -4.67 -9.36 3.87
C ARG A 207 -4.17 -8.18 3.05
N GLN A 208 -3.14 -7.51 3.56
CA GLN A 208 -2.54 -6.36 2.90
C GLN A 208 -1.33 -6.80 2.07
N GLY A 209 -1.25 -6.31 0.83
CA GLY A 209 -0.04 -6.46 0.01
C GLY A 209 1.06 -5.50 0.46
N ILE A 210 2.22 -5.56 -0.23
CA ILE A 210 3.42 -4.75 0.05
C ILE A 210 3.15 -3.26 0.28
N ARG A 211 2.23 -2.67 -0.50
CA ARG A 211 1.88 -1.25 -0.40
C ARG A 211 1.15 -0.89 0.90
N GLY A 212 0.32 -1.80 1.42
CA GLY A 212 -0.39 -1.58 2.69
C GLY A 212 0.56 -1.69 3.87
N VAL A 213 1.36 -2.75 3.91
CA VAL A 213 2.35 -2.97 4.98
C VAL A 213 3.37 -1.83 5.02
N GLY A 214 3.98 -1.51 3.88
CA GLY A 214 4.92 -0.41 3.80
C GLY A 214 4.29 0.95 4.08
N GLY A 215 3.02 1.17 3.70
CA GLY A 215 2.27 2.37 4.07
C GLY A 215 2.13 2.51 5.58
N ASN A 216 1.70 1.45 6.28
CA ASN A 216 1.50 1.49 7.73
C ASN A 216 2.81 1.69 8.50
N MET A 217 3.87 1.00 8.11
CA MET A 217 5.20 1.18 8.71
C MET A 217 5.70 2.62 8.50
N ASN A 218 5.47 3.20 7.32
CA ASN A 218 5.81 4.60 7.05
C ASN A 218 5.01 5.58 7.91
N THR A 219 3.70 5.38 8.05
CA THR A 219 2.86 6.20 8.92
C THR A 219 3.38 6.18 10.35
N ARG A 220 3.69 4.99 10.89
CA ARG A 220 4.26 4.85 12.24
C ARG A 220 5.64 5.48 12.37
N TYR A 221 6.48 5.33 11.35
CA TYR A 221 7.79 5.98 11.31
C TYR A 221 7.67 7.52 11.37
N GLY A 222 6.75 8.10 10.60
CA GLY A 222 6.42 9.52 10.65
C GLY A 222 5.87 9.97 12.01
N ALA A 223 4.92 9.22 12.57
CA ALA A 223 4.32 9.52 13.88
C ALA A 223 5.36 9.50 15.01
N ARG A 224 6.29 8.54 15.00
CA ARG A 224 7.40 8.51 15.96
C ARG A 224 8.33 9.70 15.81
N ARG A 225 8.66 10.10 14.57
CA ARG A 225 9.46 11.30 14.30
C ARG A 225 8.81 12.54 14.91
N GLU A 226 7.51 12.73 14.67
CA GLU A 226 6.76 13.86 15.19
C GLU A 226 6.69 13.84 16.73
N ALA A 227 6.36 12.70 17.34
CA ALA A 227 6.34 12.54 18.79
C ALA A 227 7.70 12.84 19.43
N ARG A 228 8.81 12.42 18.81
CA ARG A 228 10.17 12.79 19.27
C ARG A 228 10.43 14.29 19.20
N GLN A 229 9.93 14.98 18.16
CA GLN A 229 10.06 16.44 18.05
C GLN A 229 9.23 17.17 19.11
N VAL A 230 8.01 16.70 19.41
CA VAL A 230 7.17 17.23 20.50
C VAL A 230 7.89 17.10 21.84
N LEU A 231 8.39 15.91 22.16
CA LEU A 231 9.16 15.66 23.38
C LEU A 231 10.43 16.52 23.46
N ALA A 232 11.14 16.71 22.34
CA ALA A 232 12.35 17.54 22.29
C ALA A 232 12.07 19.02 22.58
N ARG A 233 10.86 19.51 22.29
CA ARG A 233 10.42 20.88 22.65
C ARG A 233 9.92 21.00 24.09
N GLY A 234 9.85 19.90 24.84
CA GLY A 234 9.23 19.86 26.18
C GLY A 234 7.70 20.02 26.15
N GLU A 235 7.09 19.77 24.99
CA GLU A 235 5.64 19.78 24.79
C GLU A 235 5.07 18.36 25.03
N SER A 236 3.74 18.27 25.12
CA SER A 236 3.04 17.00 25.07
C SER A 236 1.64 17.18 24.48
N SER A 237 1.17 16.17 23.75
CA SER A 237 -0.19 16.10 23.27
C SER A 237 -1.20 16.01 24.43
N PRO A 238 -2.45 16.45 24.25
CA PRO A 238 -3.48 16.26 25.28
C PRO A 238 -3.73 14.77 25.52
N THR A 239 -4.05 14.38 26.75
CA THR A 239 -4.27 12.97 27.12
C THR A 239 -5.46 12.35 26.39
N GLN A 240 -6.46 13.17 26.07
CA GLN A 240 -7.66 12.78 25.36
C GLN A 240 -7.97 13.81 24.27
N VAL A 241 -8.59 13.35 23.20
CA VAL A 241 -9.02 14.16 22.07
C VAL A 241 -10.46 13.83 21.72
N PRO A 242 -11.22 14.74 21.10
CA PRO A 242 -12.49 14.37 20.48
C PRO A 242 -12.27 13.23 19.48
N PRO A 243 -13.24 12.30 19.32
CA PRO A 243 -13.12 11.22 18.36
C PRO A 243 -12.83 11.79 16.97
N PRO A 244 -11.98 11.10 16.17
CA PRO A 244 -11.65 11.56 14.84
C PRO A 244 -12.94 11.75 14.06
N GLN A 245 -13.11 12.95 13.52
CA GLN A 245 -14.12 13.19 12.52
C GLN A 245 -13.79 12.24 11.37
N GLY A 246 -14.73 11.37 10.96
CA GLY A 246 -14.47 10.28 10.02
C GLY A 246 -13.67 10.70 8.78
N PRO A 247 -13.04 9.75 8.06
CA PRO A 247 -11.96 10.08 7.13
C PRO A 247 -12.38 11.15 6.11
N GLY A 248 -11.80 12.36 6.25
CA GLY A 248 -11.96 13.43 5.27
C GLY A 248 -12.46 14.79 5.77
N VAL A 249 -12.65 15.03 7.07
CA VAL A 249 -12.98 16.40 7.52
C VAL A 249 -11.73 17.29 7.51
N SER A 250 -11.36 17.71 6.32
CA SER A 250 -10.74 19.01 6.11
C SER A 250 -11.87 19.98 5.74
N ASP A 251 -11.81 21.22 6.21
CA ASP A 251 -12.72 22.31 5.81
C ASP A 251 -12.74 22.59 4.29
N GLN A 252 -11.95 21.86 3.50
CA GLN A 252 -11.87 21.98 2.04
C GLN A 252 -12.86 21.07 1.28
N PHE A 253 -13.55 20.10 1.90
CA PHE A 253 -14.47 19.20 1.20
C PHE A 253 -15.76 18.91 2.01
N PRO A 254 -16.93 19.44 1.60
CA PRO A 254 -18.16 19.37 2.40
C PRO A 254 -18.81 17.97 2.48
N VAL A 255 -18.28 16.97 1.78
CA VAL A 255 -19.02 15.74 1.43
C VAL A 255 -18.66 14.50 2.26
N THR A 256 -17.61 14.54 3.07
CA THR A 256 -17.21 13.41 3.93
C THR A 256 -17.82 13.55 5.30
N GLY A 257 -18.42 12.48 5.85
CA GLY A 257 -19.12 12.57 7.13
C GLY A 257 -19.84 11.27 7.50
N ARG A 258 -20.51 11.30 8.66
CA ARG A 258 -21.43 10.25 9.09
C ARG A 258 -22.83 10.85 9.21
N TRP A 259 -23.82 10.18 8.65
CA TRP A 259 -25.23 10.51 8.81
C TRP A 259 -25.94 9.38 9.50
N VAL A 260 -26.85 9.72 10.41
CA VAL A 260 -27.66 8.75 11.14
C VAL A 260 -29.12 9.17 11.03
N GLY A 261 -30.01 8.20 10.96
CA GLY A 261 -31.44 8.43 10.94
C GLY A 261 -32.19 7.13 10.70
N THR A 262 -33.31 7.22 10.00
CA THR A 262 -34.21 6.09 9.80
C THR A 262 -34.56 5.94 8.33
N VAL A 263 -34.63 4.69 7.87
CA VAL A 263 -35.35 4.35 6.64
C VAL A 263 -36.76 3.89 7.03
N GLN A 264 -37.77 4.43 6.36
CA GLN A 264 -39.13 3.89 6.39
C GLN A 264 -39.32 3.02 5.15
N HIS A 265 -39.81 1.79 5.29
CA HIS A 265 -40.09 0.91 4.16
C HIS A 265 -41.20 -0.08 4.54
N PRO A 266 -42.19 -0.33 3.67
CA PRO A 266 -43.36 -1.17 3.99
C PRO A 266 -42.99 -2.60 4.44
N ASP A 267 -41.91 -3.15 3.89
CA ASP A 267 -41.46 -4.53 4.16
C ASP A 267 -40.52 -4.68 5.36
N LEU A 268 -40.28 -3.61 6.14
CA LEU A 268 -39.49 -3.71 7.37
C LEU A 268 -40.35 -4.19 8.55
N PRO A 269 -39.80 -4.97 9.50
CA PRO A 269 -40.55 -5.58 10.59
C PRO A 269 -41.43 -4.61 11.40
N ASP A 270 -40.94 -3.39 11.64
CA ASP A 270 -41.65 -2.32 12.36
C ASP A 270 -41.96 -1.09 11.46
N GLY A 271 -41.90 -1.26 10.14
CA GLY A 271 -42.10 -0.19 9.15
C GLY A 271 -40.97 0.85 9.09
N SER A 272 -39.98 0.78 9.99
CA SER A 272 -38.78 1.61 9.97
C SER A 272 -37.58 0.89 10.59
N THR A 273 -36.36 1.28 10.20
CA THR A 273 -35.11 0.74 10.77
C THR A 273 -34.06 1.84 10.91
N PRO A 274 -33.30 1.89 12.02
CA PRO A 274 -32.16 2.81 12.17
C PRO A 274 -31.04 2.50 11.18
N VAL A 275 -30.55 3.52 10.49
CA VAL A 275 -29.46 3.42 9.52
C VAL A 275 -28.37 4.43 9.83
N ALA A 276 -27.11 3.99 9.67
CA ALA A 276 -25.96 4.87 9.62
C ALA A 276 -25.28 4.79 8.24
N VAL A 277 -24.95 5.94 7.68
CA VAL A 277 -24.20 6.06 6.42
C VAL A 277 -22.92 6.83 6.69
N SER A 278 -21.78 6.31 6.25
CA SER A 278 -20.49 6.99 6.35
C SER A 278 -19.89 7.13 4.96
N VAL A 279 -19.51 8.36 4.58
CA VAL A 279 -18.81 8.66 3.33
C VAL A 279 -17.41 9.17 3.67
N ALA A 280 -16.39 8.46 3.18
CA ALA A 280 -14.98 8.75 3.42
C ALA A 280 -14.24 8.93 2.11
N ARG A 281 -13.38 9.94 1.99
CA ARG A 281 -12.55 10.11 0.79
C ARG A 281 -11.21 9.39 0.98
N PHE A 282 -10.90 8.46 0.09
CA PHE A 282 -9.60 7.80 0.03
C PHE A 282 -8.92 8.13 -1.30
N ARG A 283 -7.90 9.00 -1.26
CA ARG A 283 -7.22 9.55 -2.45
C ARG A 283 -8.21 10.23 -3.41
N ARG A 284 -8.45 9.67 -4.60
CA ARG A 284 -9.35 10.21 -5.63
C ARG A 284 -10.72 9.50 -5.68
N THR A 285 -11.01 8.61 -4.74
CA THR A 285 -12.24 7.81 -4.71
C THR A 285 -12.95 7.96 -3.37
N TYR A 286 -14.27 7.79 -3.37
CA TYR A 286 -15.08 7.74 -2.16
C TYR A 286 -15.30 6.28 -1.72
N VAL A 287 -15.21 6.05 -0.41
CA VAL A 287 -15.58 4.79 0.24
C VAL A 287 -16.85 5.08 1.03
N VAL A 288 -17.90 4.30 0.75
CA VAL A 288 -19.19 4.46 1.43
C VAL A 288 -19.51 3.20 2.22
N THR A 289 -19.91 3.38 3.48
CA THR A 289 -20.39 2.29 4.35
C THR A 289 -21.82 2.58 4.77
N VAL A 290 -22.71 1.61 4.60
CA VAL A 290 -24.12 1.68 5.03
C VAL A 290 -24.40 0.56 6.02
N GLU A 291 -24.77 0.93 7.24
CA GLU A 291 -25.03 0.02 8.36
C GLU A 291 -26.51 0.07 8.74
N MET A 292 -27.19 -1.09 8.69
CA MET A 292 -28.58 -1.25 9.12
C MET A 292 -28.61 -2.10 10.38
N THR A 293 -28.90 -1.47 11.52
CA THR A 293 -28.55 -2.01 12.84
C THR A 293 -29.40 -3.23 13.24
N GLU A 294 -30.60 -3.39 12.67
CA GLU A 294 -31.59 -4.39 13.13
C GLU A 294 -31.86 -5.52 12.12
N MET A 295 -31.21 -5.51 10.95
CA MET A 295 -31.49 -6.48 9.88
C MET A 295 -30.45 -7.61 9.74
N GLY A 296 -29.53 -7.76 10.70
CA GLY A 296 -28.49 -8.79 10.68
C GLY A 296 -27.33 -8.48 9.72
N ALA A 297 -26.30 -9.34 9.72
CA ALA A 297 -25.03 -9.07 9.03
C ALA A 297 -25.14 -8.96 7.48
N ASP A 298 -26.19 -9.53 6.90
CA ASP A 298 -26.40 -9.60 5.44
C ASP A 298 -27.09 -8.35 4.85
N ALA A 299 -27.61 -7.47 5.70
CA ALA A 299 -28.36 -6.26 5.30
C ALA A 299 -27.48 -5.01 5.17
N ARG A 300 -26.19 -5.18 4.84
CA ARG A 300 -25.29 -4.07 4.53
C ARG A 300 -25.55 -3.55 3.12
N GLY A 301 -25.45 -2.24 2.92
CA GLY A 301 -25.44 -1.68 1.57
C GLY A 301 -24.23 -2.21 0.78
N ARG A 302 -24.50 -2.78 -0.39
CA ARG A 302 -23.52 -3.26 -1.38
C ARG A 302 -23.50 -2.31 -2.58
N ASP A 303 -22.46 -2.38 -3.39
CA ASP A 303 -22.29 -1.54 -4.60
C ASP A 303 -22.45 -0.04 -4.31
N ALA A 304 -21.98 0.39 -3.15
CA ALA A 304 -22.15 1.76 -2.68
C ALA A 304 -21.15 2.70 -3.38
N GLU A 305 -21.68 3.75 -4.02
CA GLU A 305 -20.92 4.73 -4.81
C GLU A 305 -21.42 6.14 -4.50
N PHE A 306 -20.50 7.08 -4.35
CA PHE A 306 -20.80 8.50 -4.23
C PHE A 306 -20.35 9.25 -5.48
N ASN A 307 -21.29 9.97 -6.11
CA ASN A 307 -21.03 10.85 -7.25
C ASN A 307 -20.96 12.31 -6.76
N GLU A 308 -19.77 12.90 -6.89
CA GLU A 308 -19.47 14.27 -6.45
C GLU A 308 -20.17 15.33 -7.31
N ASP A 309 -20.27 15.11 -8.62
CA ASP A 309 -20.87 16.07 -9.56
C ASP A 309 -22.37 16.25 -9.30
N THR A 310 -23.05 15.17 -8.92
CA THR A 310 -24.49 15.16 -8.64
C THR A 310 -24.82 15.19 -7.15
N SER A 311 -23.82 15.12 -6.28
CA SER A 311 -23.99 14.97 -4.83
C SER A 311 -24.93 13.83 -4.44
N THR A 312 -24.83 12.71 -5.16
CA THR A 312 -25.69 11.53 -4.94
C THR A 312 -24.92 10.33 -4.44
N LEU A 313 -25.49 9.66 -3.44
CA LEU A 313 -25.05 8.36 -2.94
C LEU A 313 -25.97 7.28 -3.49
N SER A 314 -25.44 6.30 -4.24
CA SER A 314 -26.20 5.12 -4.64
C SER A 314 -25.68 3.85 -3.97
N PHE A 315 -26.56 2.94 -3.57
CA PHE A 315 -26.19 1.62 -3.04
C PHE A 315 -27.36 0.64 -3.22
N THR A 316 -27.06 -0.65 -3.15
CA THR A 316 -28.05 -1.73 -3.19
C THR A 316 -28.14 -2.43 -1.84
N TRP A 317 -29.35 -2.70 -1.38
CA TRP A 317 -29.59 -3.41 -0.13
C TRP A 317 -30.68 -4.47 -0.34
N THR A 318 -30.65 -5.54 0.45
CA THR A 318 -31.58 -6.66 0.31
C THR A 318 -32.74 -6.51 1.30
N THR A 319 -33.96 -6.50 0.78
CA THR A 319 -35.22 -6.56 1.55
C THR A 319 -35.85 -7.95 1.42
N PRO A 320 -36.87 -8.32 2.23
CA PRO A 320 -37.58 -9.59 2.08
C PRO A 320 -38.21 -9.83 0.69
N VAL A 321 -38.45 -8.76 -0.07
CA VAL A 321 -39.04 -8.82 -1.43
C VAL A 321 -37.98 -8.79 -2.55
N GLY A 322 -36.71 -8.57 -2.23
CA GLY A 322 -35.59 -8.60 -3.18
C GLY A 322 -34.56 -7.49 -2.97
N ASP A 323 -33.64 -7.38 -3.92
CA ASP A 323 -32.61 -6.34 -3.93
C ASP A 323 -33.18 -5.00 -4.42
N THR A 324 -32.97 -3.94 -3.63
CA THR A 324 -33.43 -2.59 -3.92
C THR A 324 -32.23 -1.67 -4.09
N ARG A 325 -32.16 -0.95 -5.22
CA ARG A 325 -31.18 0.13 -5.41
C ARG A 325 -31.77 1.44 -4.91
N THR A 326 -31.00 2.17 -4.12
CA THR A 326 -31.41 3.44 -3.53
C THR A 326 -30.40 4.51 -3.93
N THR A 327 -30.90 5.67 -4.33
CA THR A 327 -30.10 6.88 -4.55
C THR A 327 -30.56 7.95 -3.57
N LEU A 328 -29.64 8.43 -2.74
CA LEU A 328 -29.85 9.54 -1.81
C LEU A 328 -29.13 10.77 -2.35
N THR A 329 -29.75 11.93 -2.22
CA THR A 329 -29.13 13.21 -2.56
C THR A 329 -28.69 13.91 -1.28
N LEU A 330 -27.48 14.44 -1.30
CA LEU A 330 -26.96 15.29 -0.24
C LEU A 330 -27.45 16.73 -0.46
N ASP A 331 -28.22 17.25 0.49
CA ASP A 331 -28.65 18.65 0.55
C ASP A 331 -28.21 19.27 1.88
N GLY A 332 -27.08 20.00 1.85
CA GLY A 332 -26.43 20.50 3.06
C GLY A 332 -26.01 19.37 4.01
N ASP A 333 -26.55 19.36 5.23
CA ASP A 333 -26.29 18.34 6.25
C ASP A 333 -27.28 17.15 6.19
N ALA A 334 -28.25 17.16 5.28
CA ALA A 334 -29.25 16.11 5.15
C ALA A 334 -28.95 15.18 3.97
N LEU A 335 -29.09 13.86 4.20
CA LEU A 335 -29.20 12.87 3.13
C LEU A 335 -30.65 12.41 3.06
N ALA A 336 -31.28 12.66 1.92
CA ALA A 336 -32.67 12.27 1.66
C ALA A 336 -32.83 11.76 0.23
N GLY A 337 -33.76 10.84 0.03
CA GLY A 337 -34.05 10.29 -1.29
C GLY A 337 -35.17 9.26 -1.26
N THR A 338 -35.70 8.99 -2.44
CA THR A 338 -36.63 7.90 -2.71
C THR A 338 -35.93 6.86 -3.57
N PRO A 339 -36.19 5.55 -3.40
CA PRO A 339 -35.61 4.53 -4.28
C PRO A 339 -36.02 4.77 -5.74
N GLU A 340 -35.08 4.66 -6.67
CA GLU A 340 -35.35 4.60 -8.10
C GLU A 340 -34.82 3.27 -8.65
N GLN A 341 -35.63 2.56 -9.45
CA GLN A 341 -35.17 1.37 -10.14
C GLN A 341 -34.55 1.74 -11.50
N ASN A 342 -33.42 1.09 -11.82
CA ASN A 342 -32.67 1.09 -13.08
C ASN A 342 -33.36 1.79 -14.28
N GLY A 343 -33.20 3.12 -14.39
CA GLY A 343 -33.41 3.86 -15.63
C GLY A 343 -34.83 3.90 -16.21
N GLY A 344 -35.88 3.70 -15.40
CA GLY A 344 -37.27 3.76 -15.87
C GLY A 344 -38.28 4.13 -14.79
N GLN A 345 -39.27 4.94 -15.18
CA GLN A 345 -40.32 5.55 -14.34
C GLN A 345 -41.16 4.50 -13.57
N ALA A 346 -41.32 4.68 -12.26
CA ALA A 346 -42.10 3.78 -11.39
C ALA A 346 -43.54 3.60 -11.87
N THR A 347 -44.00 2.35 -11.99
CA THR A 347 -45.41 2.01 -12.20
C THR A 347 -46.13 1.82 -10.85
N THR A 348 -47.43 2.05 -10.81
CA THR A 348 -48.28 2.11 -9.59
C THR A 348 -48.41 0.81 -8.77
N ASP A 349 -47.70 -0.27 -9.14
CA ASP A 349 -47.70 -1.56 -8.43
C ASP A 349 -46.34 -1.85 -7.72
N ASP A 350 -45.55 -0.80 -7.46
CA ASP A 350 -44.16 -0.89 -6.94
C ASP A 350 -44.08 -0.90 -5.40
N PRO A 351 -43.53 -1.95 -4.74
CA PRO A 351 -43.33 -2.00 -3.29
C PRO A 351 -42.34 -0.95 -2.75
N ALA A 352 -41.48 -0.38 -3.60
CA ALA A 352 -40.50 0.64 -3.20
C ALA A 352 -41.04 2.08 -3.25
N ALA A 353 -42.26 2.30 -3.77
CA ALA A 353 -42.85 3.63 -3.99
C ALA A 353 -43.18 4.42 -2.71
N GLY A 354 -42.82 3.91 -1.53
CA GLY A 354 -43.07 4.56 -0.24
C GLY A 354 -41.87 4.66 0.68
N ALA A 355 -40.66 4.28 0.24
CA ALA A 355 -39.53 4.27 1.15
C ALA A 355 -38.92 5.67 1.34
N GLY A 356 -39.09 6.23 2.54
CA GLY A 356 -38.58 7.54 2.91
C GLY A 356 -37.26 7.41 3.68
N TRP A 357 -36.21 8.04 3.16
CA TRP A 357 -34.92 8.15 3.84
C TRP A 357 -34.76 9.53 4.44
N THR A 358 -34.54 9.57 5.76
CA THR A 358 -34.26 10.82 6.48
C THR A 358 -33.04 10.59 7.36
N LEU A 359 -31.90 11.11 6.93
CA LEU A 359 -30.63 11.01 7.64
C LEU A 359 -30.05 12.40 7.86
N SER A 360 -29.60 12.67 9.09
CA SER A 360 -28.96 13.94 9.45
C SER A 360 -27.50 13.71 9.78
N ARG A 361 -26.64 14.68 9.40
CA ARG A 361 -25.21 14.62 9.69
C ARG A 361 -24.97 14.61 11.20
N VAL A 362 -24.14 13.69 11.65
CA VAL A 362 -23.63 13.67 13.02
C VAL A 362 -22.39 14.53 13.04
N ASP A 363 -22.45 15.63 13.79
CA ASP A 363 -21.26 16.39 14.17
C ASP A 363 -20.61 15.71 15.39
N PRO A 364 -19.44 15.06 15.24
CA PRO A 364 -18.77 14.38 16.35
C PRO A 364 -18.36 15.34 17.47
N SER A 365 -18.26 16.65 17.19
CA SER A 365 -17.91 17.65 18.21
C SER A 365 -19.06 17.96 19.18
N GLN A 366 -20.30 17.57 18.85
CA GLN A 366 -21.47 17.84 19.69
C GLN A 366 -21.80 16.73 20.70
N SER A 367 -21.13 15.58 20.66
CA SER A 367 -21.36 14.51 21.65
C SER A 367 -20.69 14.80 23.00
N GLY A 368 -19.65 15.64 23.03
CA GLY A 368 -18.81 15.87 24.21
C GLY A 368 -17.97 14.65 24.63
N GLU A 369 -17.96 13.58 23.82
CA GLU A 369 -17.21 12.36 24.07
C GLU A 369 -15.73 12.58 23.74
N LEU A 370 -14.84 12.16 24.64
CA LEU A 370 -13.39 12.22 24.46
C LEU A 370 -12.84 10.79 24.44
N ILE A 371 -11.93 10.53 23.51
CA ILE A 371 -11.20 9.27 23.41
C ILE A 371 -9.74 9.47 23.82
N ASP A 372 -9.10 8.38 24.24
CA ASP A 372 -7.68 8.39 24.57
C ASP A 372 -6.84 8.78 23.34
N ASN A 373 -5.88 9.68 23.53
CA ASN A 373 -5.07 10.20 22.44
C ASN A 373 -3.87 9.29 22.16
N GLU A 374 -3.88 8.63 21.01
CA GLU A 374 -2.79 7.76 20.55
C GLU A 374 -1.43 8.49 20.46
N ALA A 375 -1.43 9.78 20.10
CA ALA A 375 -0.20 10.58 20.04
C ALA A 375 0.42 10.75 21.43
N TYR A 376 -0.40 11.07 22.43
CA TYR A 376 0.05 11.14 23.82
C TYR A 376 0.57 9.79 24.32
N ILE A 377 -0.13 8.70 24.04
CA ILE A 377 0.33 7.35 24.43
C ILE A 377 1.69 7.05 23.79
N LEU A 378 1.86 7.33 22.50
CA LEU A 378 3.12 7.13 21.80
C LEU A 378 4.24 7.98 22.39
N GLU A 379 4.00 9.26 22.69
CA GLU A 379 4.95 10.14 23.38
C GLU A 379 5.42 9.54 24.71
N GLN A 380 4.48 9.05 25.53
CA GLN A 380 4.79 8.45 26.84
C GLN A 380 5.59 7.15 26.70
N VAL A 381 5.26 6.31 25.71
CA VAL A 381 6.04 5.11 25.38
C VAL A 381 7.46 5.52 24.99
N LEU A 382 7.62 6.46 24.06
CA LEU A 382 8.95 6.91 23.58
C LEU A 382 9.78 7.57 24.68
N ALA A 383 9.15 8.33 25.59
CA ALA A 383 9.80 8.95 26.74
C ALA A 383 10.31 7.91 27.76
N ALA A 384 9.62 6.77 27.88
CA ALA A 384 10.05 5.65 28.73
C ALA A 384 11.23 4.86 28.13
N GLY A 385 11.56 5.06 26.86
CA GLY A 385 12.76 4.51 26.23
C GLY A 385 12.69 3.01 25.89
N PRO A 386 11.79 2.59 24.97
CA PRO A 386 11.76 1.22 24.48
C PRO A 386 13.03 0.91 23.67
N ALA A 387 13.38 -0.38 23.57
CA ALA A 387 14.43 -0.86 22.68
C ALA A 387 14.03 -0.73 21.20
N GLY A 388 12.75 -0.88 20.90
CA GLY A 388 12.21 -0.74 19.56
C GLY A 388 10.78 -1.27 19.45
N PHE A 389 10.31 -1.45 18.22
CA PHE A 389 8.95 -1.84 17.88
C PHE A 389 8.95 -3.10 17.02
N MET A 390 7.96 -3.95 17.21
CA MET A 390 7.72 -5.14 16.41
C MET A 390 6.33 -5.06 15.81
N SER A 391 6.22 -5.23 14.50
CA SER A 391 4.94 -5.21 13.79
C SER A 391 4.80 -6.41 12.87
N SER A 392 3.57 -6.74 12.50
CA SER A 392 3.30 -7.81 11.54
C SER A 392 2.29 -7.33 10.48
N SER A 393 2.30 -8.01 9.33
CA SER A 393 1.20 -7.96 8.39
C SER A 393 0.13 -9.00 8.74
N ASN A 394 -1.05 -8.92 8.12
CA ASN A 394 -2.09 -9.97 8.23
C ASN A 394 -1.82 -11.16 7.30
N ASP A 395 -0.61 -11.30 6.79
CA ASP A 395 -0.18 -12.34 5.86
C ASP A 395 1.07 -13.04 6.42
N GLU A 396 1.34 -14.25 5.93
CA GLU A 396 2.50 -15.04 6.34
C GLU A 396 3.82 -14.47 5.79
N ARG A 397 3.73 -13.61 4.77
CA ARG A 397 4.89 -12.97 4.14
C ARG A 397 5.43 -11.84 4.99
N VAL A 398 6.75 -11.77 5.04
CA VAL A 398 7.47 -10.58 5.48
C VAL A 398 7.78 -9.73 4.27
N TRP A 399 7.30 -8.49 4.28
CA TRP A 399 7.47 -7.55 3.18
C TRP A 399 8.66 -6.64 3.43
N THR A 400 9.59 -6.59 2.49
CA THR A 400 10.65 -5.59 2.48
C THR A 400 10.15 -4.33 1.77
N THR A 401 10.26 -3.19 2.43
CA THR A 401 9.78 -1.90 1.92
C THR A 401 10.73 -0.78 2.38
N SER A 402 10.38 0.49 2.22
CA SER A 402 11.26 1.65 2.44
C SER A 402 10.59 2.73 3.24
N ALA A 403 11.39 3.46 4.00
CA ALA A 403 11.00 4.76 4.51
C ALA A 403 10.65 5.70 3.32
N GLY A 404 9.60 6.51 3.51
CA GLY A 404 9.24 7.59 2.59
C GLY A 404 10.27 8.71 2.64
N GLY A 405 10.34 9.52 1.57
CA GLY A 405 11.24 10.67 1.51
C GLY A 405 12.72 10.32 1.37
N TRP A 406 13.06 9.10 0.96
CA TRP A 406 14.46 8.63 0.86
C TRP A 406 15.36 9.48 -0.05
N ARG A 407 14.78 10.24 -0.99
CA ARG A 407 15.51 11.16 -1.90
C ARG A 407 15.98 12.43 -1.23
N ASP A 408 15.40 12.79 -0.09
CA ASP A 408 15.63 14.05 0.63
C ASP A 408 16.00 13.77 2.11
N LEU A 409 16.59 12.59 2.38
CA LEU A 409 16.99 12.21 3.73
C LEU A 409 18.11 13.09 4.26
N ASP A 410 17.93 13.48 5.52
CA ASP A 410 18.96 14.07 6.36
C ASP A 410 19.29 13.06 7.46
N LEU A 411 20.54 12.58 7.49
CA LEU A 411 21.02 11.57 8.43
C LEU A 411 20.91 12.00 9.89
N ASP A 412 21.14 13.29 10.16
CA ASP A 412 21.11 13.81 11.52
C ASP A 412 19.66 13.94 12.03
N ALA A 413 18.72 14.19 11.13
CA ALA A 413 17.30 14.29 11.43
C ALA A 413 16.56 12.94 11.42
N MET A 414 17.24 11.82 11.13
CA MET A 414 16.60 10.50 11.12
C MET A 414 16.13 10.08 12.52
N PRO A 415 14.88 9.61 12.67
CA PRO A 415 14.42 8.93 13.87
C PRO A 415 15.36 7.80 14.26
N ARG A 416 15.68 7.74 15.56
CA ARG A 416 16.46 6.65 16.15
C ARG A 416 15.59 5.47 16.59
N ASP A 417 14.31 5.48 16.21
CA ASP A 417 13.38 4.42 16.56
C ASP A 417 13.48 3.27 15.57
N ILE A 418 13.60 2.06 16.10
CA ILE A 418 13.74 0.83 15.32
C ILE A 418 12.39 0.14 15.23
N GLU A 419 11.99 -0.26 14.03
CA GLU A 419 10.84 -1.13 13.83
C GLU A 419 11.22 -2.35 12.99
N VAL A 420 10.94 -3.53 13.53
CA VAL A 420 11.13 -4.82 12.85
C VAL A 420 9.77 -5.36 12.44
N GLY A 421 9.58 -5.56 11.14
CA GLY A 421 8.44 -6.31 10.61
C GLY A 421 8.73 -7.80 10.73
N ILE A 422 7.87 -8.54 11.40
CA ILE A 422 7.95 -10.00 11.56
C ILE A 422 6.80 -10.71 10.84
N SER A 423 6.94 -12.03 10.67
CA SER A 423 5.87 -12.85 10.10
C SER A 423 4.68 -12.98 11.07
N MET A 424 3.47 -13.17 10.52
CA MET A 424 2.28 -13.38 11.34
C MET A 424 2.38 -14.61 12.28
N PRO A 425 2.93 -15.76 11.86
CA PRO A 425 3.16 -16.88 12.78
C PRO A 425 4.09 -16.55 13.96
N ASP A 426 5.12 -15.73 13.74
CA ASP A 426 6.03 -15.30 14.81
C ASP A 426 5.32 -14.30 15.74
N TYR A 427 4.49 -13.42 15.20
CA TYR A 427 3.65 -12.52 15.98
C TYR A 427 2.70 -13.32 16.88
N ASP A 428 1.98 -14.30 16.33
CA ASP A 428 1.02 -15.13 17.08
C ASP A 428 1.70 -15.96 18.17
N TYR A 429 2.90 -16.46 17.89
CA TYR A 429 3.74 -17.15 18.89
C TYR A 429 4.03 -16.25 20.11
N ILE A 430 4.41 -15.00 19.87
CA ILE A 430 4.71 -14.03 20.93
C ILE A 430 3.42 -13.61 21.63
N ASN A 431 2.41 -13.21 20.87
CA ASN A 431 1.15 -12.65 21.38
C ASN A 431 0.39 -13.65 22.27
N SER A 432 0.36 -14.94 21.90
CA SER A 432 -0.26 -15.99 22.71
C SER A 432 0.42 -16.16 24.07
N ARG A 433 1.75 -16.17 24.11
CA ARG A 433 2.52 -16.27 25.37
C ARG A 433 2.31 -15.08 26.29
N LEU A 434 2.31 -13.88 25.71
CA LEU A 434 1.98 -12.67 26.46
C LEU A 434 0.54 -12.71 27.01
N ALA A 435 -0.41 -13.27 26.25
CA ALA A 435 -1.79 -13.45 26.72
C ALA A 435 -1.89 -14.47 27.88
N ASP A 436 -1.02 -15.48 27.90
CA ASP A 436 -0.89 -16.45 29.00
C ASP A 436 -0.11 -15.91 30.21
N GLY A 437 0.32 -14.64 30.17
CA GLY A 437 1.13 -14.02 31.23
C GLY A 437 2.59 -14.51 31.26
N GLN A 438 3.05 -15.17 30.20
CA GLN A 438 4.44 -15.60 30.06
C GLN A 438 5.32 -14.44 29.59
N GLU A 439 6.52 -14.36 30.15
CA GLU A 439 7.53 -13.44 29.68
C GLU A 439 8.16 -13.95 28.38
N VAL A 440 8.26 -13.09 27.38
CA VAL A 440 8.95 -13.37 26.12
C VAL A 440 10.09 -12.39 25.97
N ASN A 441 11.30 -12.89 25.71
CA ASN A 441 12.46 -12.07 25.41
C ASN A 441 12.83 -12.23 23.92
N VAL A 442 13.20 -11.12 23.30
CA VAL A 442 13.62 -11.06 21.90
C VAL A 442 14.99 -10.42 21.83
N GLU A 443 15.84 -10.95 20.95
CA GLU A 443 17.10 -10.37 20.55
C GLU A 443 17.07 -10.00 19.08
N VAL A 444 17.34 -8.73 18.76
CA VAL A 444 17.41 -8.22 17.39
C VAL A 444 18.79 -7.64 17.14
N ASN A 445 19.41 -8.03 16.03
CA ASN A 445 20.65 -7.46 15.53
C ASN A 445 20.42 -7.03 14.07
N LEU A 446 20.57 -5.75 13.76
CA LEU A 446 20.34 -5.17 12.44
C LEU A 446 21.58 -4.38 12.00
N ASP A 447 22.50 -4.99 11.25
CA ASP A 447 23.64 -4.29 10.64
C ASP A 447 23.16 -3.52 9.40
N HIS A 448 22.53 -2.36 9.64
CA HIS A 448 22.23 -1.39 8.60
C HIS A 448 23.40 -0.42 8.48
N ARG A 449 23.94 -0.29 7.27
CA ARG A 449 25.00 0.68 6.98
C ARG A 449 24.42 1.84 6.21
N LEU A 450 24.50 3.00 6.84
CA LEU A 450 24.11 4.29 6.27
C LEU A 450 25.38 5.06 5.93
N VAL A 451 25.50 5.50 4.69
CA VAL A 451 26.62 6.32 4.23
C VAL A 451 26.08 7.63 3.68
N GLU A 452 26.56 8.74 4.23
CA GLU A 452 26.21 10.08 3.79
C GLU A 452 26.69 10.32 2.36
N GLY A 453 25.82 10.95 1.57
CA GLY A 453 26.04 11.27 0.17
C GLY A 453 26.67 12.65 -0.05
N PRO A 454 26.53 13.20 -1.28
CA PRO A 454 25.73 12.67 -2.38
C PRO A 454 26.29 11.35 -2.95
N ILE A 455 25.42 10.35 -3.09
CA ILE A 455 25.75 9.05 -3.69
C ILE A 455 25.15 8.99 -5.10
N PRO A 456 25.96 8.80 -6.14
CA PRO A 456 25.47 8.73 -7.51
C PRO A 456 24.63 7.46 -7.73
N VAL A 457 23.60 7.58 -8.56
CA VAL A 457 22.71 6.48 -8.96
C VAL A 457 22.69 6.37 -10.48
N TYR A 458 22.79 5.13 -10.95
CA TYR A 458 23.07 4.84 -12.35
C TYR A 458 21.96 4.05 -13.02
N ASN A 459 21.84 4.22 -14.33
CA ASN A 459 21.31 3.24 -15.27
C ASN A 459 22.47 2.50 -15.93
N VAL A 460 22.24 1.26 -16.35
CA VAL A 460 23.16 0.54 -17.24
C VAL A 460 22.67 0.74 -18.66
N ILE A 461 23.52 1.30 -19.52
CA ILE A 461 23.18 1.59 -20.92
C ILE A 461 24.19 0.90 -21.82
N ALA A 462 23.69 0.23 -22.86
CA ALA A 462 24.45 -0.25 -24.00
C ALA A 462 23.62 -0.10 -25.27
N GLU A 463 24.28 -0.08 -26.41
CA GLU A 463 23.69 0.28 -27.70
C GLU A 463 23.89 -0.86 -28.71
N ILE A 464 22.86 -1.11 -29.51
CA ILE A 464 22.95 -1.92 -30.73
C ILE A 464 22.76 -0.94 -31.89
N PRO A 465 23.84 -0.45 -32.53
CA PRO A 465 23.73 0.55 -33.56
C PRO A 465 23.01 -0.02 -34.80
N GLY A 466 21.95 0.66 -35.23
CA GLY A 466 21.28 0.38 -36.49
C GLY A 466 22.12 0.83 -37.69
N THR A 467 21.77 0.33 -38.88
CA THR A 467 22.48 0.68 -40.13
C THR A 467 21.71 1.66 -40.99
N ASP A 468 20.40 1.43 -41.18
CA ASP A 468 19.53 2.13 -42.13
C ASP A 468 18.75 3.27 -41.47
N LEU A 469 18.28 3.07 -40.24
CA LEU A 469 17.58 4.07 -39.42
C LEU A 469 18.44 4.50 -38.22
N ALA A 470 19.70 4.83 -38.46
CA ALA A 470 20.67 5.12 -37.39
C ALA A 470 20.32 6.36 -36.53
N ASP A 471 19.47 7.26 -37.04
CA ASP A 471 18.97 8.43 -36.32
C ASP A 471 17.70 8.13 -35.49
N GLU A 472 17.12 6.93 -35.61
CA GLU A 472 15.96 6.48 -34.84
C GLU A 472 16.39 5.63 -33.64
N VAL A 473 15.61 5.68 -32.55
CA VAL A 473 15.95 4.98 -31.29
C VAL A 473 14.80 4.08 -30.85
N VAL A 474 15.13 2.81 -30.60
CA VAL A 474 14.26 1.88 -29.88
C VAL A 474 14.82 1.67 -28.48
N ILE A 475 14.02 1.98 -27.46
CA ILE A 475 14.41 1.79 -26.05
C ILE A 475 13.79 0.51 -25.53
N ILE A 476 14.64 -0.41 -25.08
CA ILE A 476 14.26 -1.59 -24.29
C ILE A 476 14.81 -1.38 -22.89
N SER A 477 13.93 -1.38 -21.88
CA SER A 477 14.31 -1.14 -20.49
C SER A 477 13.62 -2.11 -19.53
N ALA A 478 14.26 -2.34 -18.39
CA ALA A 478 13.75 -3.15 -17.30
C ALA A 478 14.26 -2.61 -15.95
N HIS A 479 13.53 -2.87 -14.88
CA HIS A 479 14.02 -2.61 -13.53
C HIS A 479 15.20 -3.53 -13.23
N PHE A 480 16.27 -2.94 -12.73
CA PHE A 480 17.49 -3.65 -12.33
C PHE A 480 17.64 -3.72 -10.81
N ASP A 481 16.99 -2.79 -10.11
CA ASP A 481 16.90 -2.77 -8.66
C ASP A 481 15.98 -3.88 -8.14
N SER A 482 16.30 -4.38 -6.96
CA SER A 482 15.44 -5.32 -6.23
C SER A 482 15.44 -4.97 -4.75
N TRP A 483 14.23 -4.96 -4.19
CA TRP A 483 13.94 -4.73 -2.79
C TRP A 483 14.12 -6.00 -1.96
N ASN A 484 13.87 -7.15 -2.60
CA ASN A 484 13.97 -8.47 -2.01
C ASN A 484 15.27 -9.12 -2.49
N GLY A 485 15.99 -9.76 -1.57
CA GLY A 485 17.07 -10.71 -1.88
C GLY A 485 16.50 -12.07 -2.20
#